data_AF-A0A7C5S4U2-F1
#
_entry.id   AF-A0A7C5S4U2-F1
#
_cell.length_a   1.000
_cell.length_b   1.000
_cell.length_c   1.000
_cell.angle_alpha   90.00
_cell.angle_beta   90.00
_cell.angle_gamma   90.00
#
_symmetry.space_group_name_H-M   'P 1'
#
loop_
_entity.id
_entity.type
_entity.pdbx_description
1 polymer ?
#
loop_
_entity_poly.entity_id
_entity_poly.type
_entity_poly.pdbx_seq_one_letter_code
_entity_poly.pdbx_strand_id
1 'polypeptide(L)'
;GVMAWITCPQLLNKFAKESSLLEPSAAATISDLPVEIDDDKIIAGNANVLDSKVLLEEYVFNCQDETPKVNGEELNVWLADRIFDKNNEVFWNTFMKERIAVLSNGVFRDFVENFTSVTTRNKIDNETGAAEDGALFTIEYLPEESVLYHLVTASDEFSKVTGRKTADQIMKTYQDNLSKIFQIGGNATIGKGIVKTIKL
;
A
#
# COMPACT_ATOMS: atom_id res chain seq x y z
N GLY A 1 1.53 -18.04 -8.85
CA GLY A 1 1.98 -16.74 -8.30
C GLY A 1 1.78 -16.78 -6.80
N VAL A 2 2.72 -16.25 -6.02
CA VAL A 2 2.69 -16.32 -4.54
C VAL A 2 1.84 -15.18 -3.95
N MET A 3 1.79 -14.02 -4.61
CA MET A 3 1.11 -12.81 -4.15
C MET A 3 0.85 -11.87 -5.35
N ALA A 4 -0.14 -10.98 -5.21
CA ALA A 4 -0.37 -9.83 -6.08
C ALA A 4 -0.59 -8.56 -5.24
N TRP A 5 -0.05 -7.42 -5.69
CA TRP A 5 -0.41 -6.11 -5.15
C TRP A 5 -1.68 -5.63 -5.86
N ILE A 6 -2.78 -5.62 -5.14
CA ILE A 6 -4.07 -5.21 -5.68
C ILE A 6 -4.34 -3.72 -5.44
N THR A 7 -5.05 -3.10 -6.36
CA THR A 7 -5.59 -1.74 -6.26
C THR A 7 -6.89 -1.64 -7.05
N CYS A 8 -7.52 -0.46 -7.07
CA CYS A 8 -8.76 -0.22 -7.82
C CYS A 8 -8.79 1.19 -8.44
N PRO A 9 -9.66 1.44 -9.44
CA PRO A 9 -9.81 2.74 -10.05
C PRO A 9 -10.07 3.87 -9.06
N GLN A 10 -10.88 3.64 -8.02
CA GLN A 10 -11.19 4.67 -7.02
C GLN A 10 -9.95 5.07 -6.21
N LEU A 11 -9.14 4.10 -5.77
CA LEU A 11 -7.93 4.39 -4.99
C LEU A 11 -6.88 5.12 -5.83
N LEU A 12 -6.69 4.69 -7.08
CA LEU A 12 -5.77 5.31 -8.02
C LEU A 12 -6.19 6.76 -8.35
N ASN A 13 -7.47 6.99 -8.64
CA ASN A 13 -7.99 8.35 -8.88
C ASN A 13 -7.88 9.24 -7.64
N LYS A 14 -8.14 8.69 -6.44
CA LYS A 14 -7.96 9.42 -5.19
C LYS A 14 -6.50 9.84 -5.00
N PHE A 15 -5.57 8.91 -5.20
CA PHE A 15 -4.14 9.18 -5.11
C PHE A 15 -3.72 10.25 -6.12
N ALA A 16 -4.08 10.12 -7.40
CA ALA A 16 -3.77 11.11 -8.42
C ALA A 16 -4.28 12.52 -8.08
N LYS A 17 -5.53 12.61 -7.63
CA LYS A 17 -6.13 13.86 -7.16
C LYS A 17 -5.35 14.45 -5.99
N GLU A 18 -5.00 13.63 -5.00
CA GLU A 18 -4.28 14.10 -3.82
C GLU A 18 -2.84 14.51 -4.11
N SER A 19 -2.12 13.78 -4.97
CA SER A 19 -0.78 14.17 -5.41
C SER A 19 -0.78 15.52 -6.14
N SER A 20 -1.81 15.80 -6.93
CA SER A 20 -1.95 17.10 -7.62
C SER A 20 -2.15 18.30 -6.70
N LEU A 21 -2.60 18.07 -5.46
CA LEU A 21 -2.74 19.14 -4.45
C LEU A 21 -1.39 19.55 -3.84
N LEU A 22 -0.41 18.65 -3.85
CA LEU A 22 0.91 18.91 -3.26
C LEU A 22 1.85 19.58 -4.25
N GLU A 23 1.99 19.00 -5.46
CA GLU A 23 2.80 19.55 -6.53
C GLU A 23 2.07 19.40 -7.86
N PRO A 24 1.54 20.51 -8.44
CA PRO A 24 0.88 20.48 -9.75
C PRO A 24 1.77 19.92 -10.87
N SER A 25 3.09 20.09 -10.77
CA SER A 25 4.07 19.54 -11.72
C SER A 25 4.35 18.04 -11.55
N ALA A 26 4.06 17.49 -10.36
CA ALA A 26 4.21 16.06 -10.07
C ALA A 26 2.86 15.32 -10.09
N ALA A 27 1.78 16.00 -10.50
CA ALA A 27 0.46 15.42 -10.62
C ALA A 27 0.51 14.15 -11.48
N ALA A 28 0.14 13.02 -10.89
CA ALA A 28 -0.06 11.79 -11.63
C ALA A 28 -1.28 11.99 -12.54
N THR A 29 -1.05 12.08 -13.84
CA THR A 29 -2.13 12.01 -14.84
C THR A 29 -2.28 10.55 -15.20
N ILE A 30 -3.37 9.95 -14.73
CA ILE A 30 -3.69 8.57 -15.07
C ILE A 30 -4.53 8.59 -16.35
N SER A 31 -3.94 8.18 -17.46
CA SER A 31 -4.65 7.93 -18.71
C SER A 31 -5.05 6.46 -18.78
N ASP A 32 -6.11 6.18 -19.54
CA ASP A 32 -6.51 4.80 -19.87
C ASP A 32 -6.85 3.95 -18.64
N LEU A 33 -7.02 4.56 -17.46
CA LEU A 33 -7.59 3.91 -16.30
C LEU A 33 -9.10 3.84 -16.53
N PRO A 34 -9.67 2.62 -16.63
CA PRO A 34 -11.11 2.49 -16.78
C PRO A 34 -11.80 3.13 -15.57
N VAL A 35 -12.89 3.86 -15.84
CA VAL A 35 -13.74 4.46 -14.79
C VAL A 35 -14.32 3.37 -13.90
N GLU A 36 -14.58 2.21 -14.48
CA GLU A 36 -15.15 1.04 -13.84
C GLU A 36 -14.59 -0.23 -14.48
N ILE A 37 -14.36 -1.26 -13.66
CA ILE A 37 -13.94 -2.60 -14.08
C ILE A 37 -15.06 -3.52 -13.59
N ASP A 38 -15.54 -4.41 -14.45
CA ASP A 38 -16.55 -5.41 -14.04
C ASP A 38 -15.97 -6.36 -12.98
N ASP A 39 -16.81 -6.86 -12.07
CA ASP A 39 -16.36 -7.70 -10.95
C ASP A 39 -15.71 -9.03 -11.38
N ASP A 40 -15.97 -9.53 -12.60
CA ASP A 40 -15.32 -10.73 -13.14
C ASP A 40 -14.03 -10.43 -13.93
N LYS A 41 -13.59 -9.17 -13.93
CA LYS A 41 -12.44 -8.68 -14.71
C LYS A 41 -11.29 -8.22 -13.83
N ILE A 42 -10.09 -8.28 -14.40
CA ILE A 42 -8.86 -7.83 -13.77
C ILE A 42 -7.91 -7.28 -14.83
N ILE A 43 -7.21 -6.21 -14.50
CA ILE A 43 -6.02 -5.79 -15.25
C ILE A 43 -4.83 -6.27 -14.45
N ALA A 44 -4.01 -7.17 -14.99
CA ALA A 44 -2.94 -7.81 -14.23
C ALA A 44 -1.60 -7.81 -14.98
N GLY A 45 -0.52 -7.68 -14.23
CA GLY A 45 0.83 -7.98 -14.70
C GLY A 45 1.00 -9.46 -15.08
N ASN A 46 1.89 -9.71 -16.03
CA ASN A 46 2.02 -10.99 -16.74
C ASN A 46 2.27 -12.23 -15.86
N ALA A 47 2.87 -12.10 -14.66
CA ALA A 47 3.29 -13.28 -13.88
C ALA A 47 2.18 -14.01 -13.11
N ASN A 48 0.94 -13.52 -13.19
CA ASN A 48 -0.23 -14.13 -12.55
C ASN A 48 -1.26 -14.66 -13.54
N VAL A 49 -1.00 -14.53 -14.85
CA VAL A 49 -1.95 -14.90 -15.90
C VAL A 49 -1.73 -16.34 -16.33
N LEU A 50 -2.77 -17.17 -16.23
CA LEU A 50 -2.84 -18.51 -16.80
C LEU A 50 -4.09 -18.57 -17.69
N ASP A 51 -3.90 -18.86 -18.98
CA ASP A 51 -4.99 -18.92 -19.98
C ASP A 51 -5.90 -17.68 -19.96
N SER A 52 -5.30 -16.48 -19.94
CA SER A 52 -5.99 -15.18 -19.84
C SER A 52 -6.85 -15.02 -18.58
N LYS A 53 -6.57 -15.80 -17.53
CA LYS A 53 -7.22 -15.71 -16.23
C LYS A 53 -6.24 -15.49 -15.11
N VAL A 54 -6.69 -14.85 -14.05
CA VAL A 54 -5.95 -14.72 -12.79
C VAL A 54 -6.77 -15.35 -11.68
N LEU A 55 -6.12 -16.20 -10.88
CA LEU A 55 -6.67 -16.70 -9.63
C LEU A 55 -6.11 -15.84 -8.49
N LEU A 56 -6.98 -15.14 -7.78
CA LEU A 56 -6.65 -14.50 -6.50
C LEU A 56 -7.48 -15.19 -5.43
N GLU A 57 -6.81 -15.91 -4.52
CA GLU A 57 -7.47 -16.71 -3.49
C GLU A 57 -8.45 -17.72 -4.11
N GLU A 58 -9.76 -17.56 -3.88
CA GLU A 58 -10.81 -18.39 -4.48
C GLU A 58 -11.45 -17.79 -5.73
N TYR A 59 -11.12 -16.55 -6.09
CA TYR A 59 -11.75 -15.81 -7.17
C TYR A 59 -10.97 -15.96 -8.48
N VAL A 60 -11.71 -16.25 -9.56
CA VAL A 60 -11.16 -16.36 -10.92
C VAL A 60 -11.64 -15.17 -11.74
N PHE A 61 -10.68 -14.39 -12.24
CA PHE A 61 -10.94 -13.21 -13.06
C PHE A 61 -10.48 -13.44 -14.50
N ASN A 62 -11.21 -12.86 -15.44
CA ASN A 62 -10.77 -12.79 -16.84
C ASN A 62 -9.91 -11.53 -17.03
N CYS A 63 -8.72 -11.68 -17.62
CA CYS A 63 -7.85 -10.55 -17.90
C CYS A 63 -8.51 -9.63 -18.93
N GLN A 64 -8.47 -8.33 -18.66
CA GLN A 64 -8.69 -7.31 -19.67
C GLN A 64 -7.35 -6.95 -20.33
N ASP A 65 -7.41 -6.71 -21.64
CA ASP A 65 -6.29 -6.17 -22.37
C ASP A 65 -6.13 -4.68 -22.00
N GLU A 66 -4.88 -4.22 -21.91
CA GLU A 66 -4.42 -2.85 -21.61
C GLU A 66 -4.13 -2.52 -20.14
N THR A 67 -2.84 -2.28 -19.86
CA THR A 67 -2.37 -1.73 -18.58
C THR A 67 -2.54 -0.20 -18.60
N PRO A 68 -3.22 0.41 -17.59
CA PRO A 68 -3.35 1.85 -17.46
C PRO A 68 -1.98 2.52 -17.45
N LYS A 69 -1.94 3.78 -17.89
CA LYS A 69 -0.71 4.56 -17.92
C LYS A 69 -0.78 5.73 -16.95
N VAL A 70 0.33 6.00 -16.30
CA VAL A 70 0.51 7.19 -15.46
C VAL A 70 1.62 8.02 -16.06
N ASN A 71 1.31 9.24 -16.48
CA ASN A 71 2.25 10.13 -17.18
C ASN A 71 2.93 9.48 -18.41
N GLY A 72 2.20 8.61 -19.12
CA GLY A 72 2.69 7.90 -20.31
C GLY A 72 3.48 6.61 -20.04
N GLU A 73 3.73 6.27 -18.78
CA GLU A 73 4.40 5.03 -18.35
C GLU A 73 3.36 4.01 -17.85
N GLU A 74 3.58 2.71 -18.08
CA GLU A 74 2.67 1.68 -17.56
C GLU A 74 2.58 1.73 -16.02
N LEU A 75 1.37 1.64 -15.47
CA LEU A 75 1.09 1.78 -14.04
C LEU A 75 1.98 0.89 -13.16
N ASN A 76 2.20 -0.35 -13.59
CA ASN A 76 3.03 -1.32 -12.88
C ASN A 76 4.50 -0.85 -12.79
N VAL A 77 5.05 -0.30 -13.87
CA VAL A 77 6.39 0.27 -13.89
C VAL A 77 6.45 1.53 -13.03
N TRP A 78 5.49 2.43 -13.22
CA TRP A 78 5.39 3.70 -12.51
C TRP A 78 5.34 3.54 -10.98
N LEU A 79 4.57 2.55 -10.49
CA LEU A 79 4.46 2.23 -9.07
C LEU A 79 5.73 1.56 -8.54
N ALA A 80 6.23 0.54 -9.23
CA ALA A 80 7.40 -0.20 -8.77
C ALA A 80 8.65 0.67 -8.66
N ASP A 81 8.88 1.57 -9.61
CA ASP A 81 10.03 2.49 -9.61
C ASP A 81 9.93 3.56 -8.52
N ARG A 82 8.72 3.80 -7.99
CA ARG A 82 8.47 4.71 -6.86
C ARG A 82 8.56 4.03 -5.51
N ILE A 83 8.19 2.75 -5.42
CA ILE A 83 8.15 2.01 -4.16
C ILE A 83 9.50 1.35 -3.85
N PHE A 84 10.18 0.84 -4.87
CA PHE A 84 11.44 0.12 -4.74
C PHE A 84 12.54 0.80 -5.54
N ASP A 85 13.70 0.99 -4.89
CA ASP A 85 14.89 1.52 -5.56
C ASP A 85 15.33 0.55 -6.66
N LYS A 86 15.25 0.97 -7.93
CA LYS A 86 15.58 0.13 -9.09
C LYS A 86 17.01 -0.38 -9.15
N ASN A 87 17.94 0.21 -8.39
CA ASN A 87 19.35 -0.18 -8.36
C ASN A 87 19.68 -1.02 -7.13
N ASN A 88 19.05 -0.73 -5.99
CA ASN A 88 19.34 -1.39 -4.70
C ASN A 88 18.33 -2.49 -4.34
N GLU A 89 17.14 -2.47 -4.92
CA GLU A 89 16.00 -3.35 -4.62
C GLU A 89 15.45 -3.99 -5.91
N VAL A 90 16.37 -4.35 -6.83
CA VAL A 90 16.09 -4.87 -8.18
C VAL A 90 15.07 -6.01 -8.17
N PHE A 91 15.23 -6.96 -7.24
CA PHE A 91 14.33 -8.09 -7.09
C PHE A 91 12.89 -7.62 -6.82
N TRP A 92 12.69 -6.79 -5.79
CA TRP A 92 11.36 -6.32 -5.39
C TRP A 92 10.73 -5.39 -6.43
N ASN A 93 11.53 -4.53 -7.06
CA ASN A 93 11.09 -3.69 -8.16
C ASN A 93 10.57 -4.54 -9.34
N THR A 94 11.33 -5.56 -9.76
CA THR A 94 10.94 -6.46 -10.85
C THR A 94 9.72 -7.30 -10.46
N PHE A 95 9.73 -7.83 -9.24
CA PHE A 95 8.67 -8.67 -8.70
C PHE A 95 7.33 -7.91 -8.61
N MET A 96 7.34 -6.62 -8.25
CA MET A 96 6.12 -5.79 -8.25
C MET A 96 5.61 -5.47 -9.66
N LYS A 97 6.49 -5.17 -10.62
CA LYS A 97 6.11 -4.89 -12.02
C LYS A 97 5.28 -6.01 -12.64
N GLU A 98 5.56 -7.24 -12.26
CA GLU A 98 4.86 -8.42 -12.78
C GLU A 98 3.60 -8.80 -12.00
N ARG A 99 3.34 -8.15 -10.84
CA ARG A 99 2.37 -8.61 -9.84
C ARG A 99 1.39 -7.54 -9.37
N ILE A 100 1.36 -6.39 -10.02
CA ILE A 100 0.29 -5.41 -9.81
C ILE A 100 -0.98 -5.89 -10.51
N ALA A 101 -2.10 -5.74 -9.82
CA ALA A 101 -3.42 -6.04 -10.33
C ALA A 101 -4.40 -4.91 -9.99
N VAL A 102 -5.24 -4.53 -10.95
CA VAL A 102 -6.32 -3.57 -10.78
C VAL A 102 -7.64 -4.32 -10.89
N LEU A 103 -8.43 -4.24 -9.83
CA LEU A 103 -9.75 -4.88 -9.68
C LEU A 103 -10.85 -3.83 -9.71
N SER A 104 -12.11 -4.28 -9.80
CA SER A 104 -13.24 -3.39 -9.53
C SER A 104 -13.16 -2.80 -8.12
N ASN A 105 -13.82 -1.66 -7.90
CA ASN A 105 -13.85 -1.03 -6.57
C ASN A 105 -14.53 -1.94 -5.53
N GLY A 106 -15.56 -2.69 -5.93
CA GLY A 106 -16.29 -3.62 -5.07
C GLY A 106 -15.43 -4.81 -4.67
N VAL A 107 -14.80 -5.47 -5.64
CA VAL A 107 -13.93 -6.62 -5.38
C VAL A 107 -12.71 -6.19 -4.56
N PHE A 108 -12.08 -5.06 -4.86
CA PHE A 108 -10.97 -4.55 -4.06
C PHE A 108 -11.39 -4.31 -2.59
N ARG A 109 -12.56 -3.70 -2.36
CA ARG A 109 -13.12 -3.52 -1.01
C ARG A 109 -13.24 -4.88 -0.30
N ASP A 110 -13.82 -5.87 -0.97
CA ASP A 110 -14.02 -7.19 -0.39
C ASP A 110 -12.69 -7.85 -0.02
N PHE A 111 -11.64 -7.68 -0.84
CA PHE A 111 -10.29 -8.15 -0.50
C PHE A 111 -9.73 -7.46 0.76
N VAL A 112 -9.77 -6.13 0.84
CA VAL A 112 -9.17 -5.40 1.97
C VAL A 112 -9.95 -5.55 3.27
N GLU A 113 -11.24 -5.91 3.22
CA GLU A 113 -12.08 -6.17 4.38
C GLU A 113 -11.97 -7.62 4.89
N ASN A 114 -11.74 -8.60 4.01
CA ASN A 114 -11.85 -10.02 4.36
C ASN A 114 -10.53 -10.81 4.32
N PHE A 115 -9.49 -10.31 3.65
CA PHE A 115 -8.20 -11.00 3.49
C PHE A 115 -7.09 -10.37 4.34
N THR A 116 -7.45 -9.97 5.55
CA THR A 116 -6.52 -9.50 6.59
C THR A 116 -5.97 -10.67 7.40
N SER A 117 -4.83 -10.45 8.06
CA SER A 117 -4.19 -11.49 8.88
C SER A 117 -4.87 -11.56 10.25
N VAL A 118 -5.74 -12.56 10.45
CA VAL A 118 -6.44 -12.79 11.72
C VAL A 118 -5.72 -13.87 12.53
N THR A 119 -5.21 -13.52 13.71
CA THR A 119 -4.47 -14.44 14.60
C THR A 119 -5.15 -14.57 15.96
N THR A 120 -5.47 -15.80 16.35
CA THR A 120 -5.93 -16.11 17.71
C THR A 120 -4.74 -16.27 18.64
N ARG A 121 -4.82 -15.63 19.81
CA ARG A 121 -3.79 -15.69 20.86
C ARG A 121 -4.42 -16.02 22.20
N ASN A 122 -3.62 -16.65 23.05
CA ASN A 122 -3.98 -16.93 24.43
C ASN A 122 -2.79 -16.67 25.36
N LYS A 123 -3.09 -16.54 26.65
CA LYS A 123 -2.10 -16.63 27.72
C LYS A 123 -2.09 -18.07 28.24
N ILE A 124 -0.90 -18.63 28.39
CA ILE A 124 -0.70 -19.94 29.01
C ILE A 124 -0.37 -19.72 30.49
N ASP A 125 -1.05 -20.45 31.36
CA ASP A 125 -0.74 -20.53 32.77
C ASP A 125 0.54 -21.37 32.95
N ASN A 126 1.54 -20.79 33.61
CA ASN A 126 2.86 -21.41 33.74
C ASN A 126 2.90 -22.60 34.72
N GLU A 127 1.93 -22.74 35.62
CA GLU A 127 1.88 -23.83 36.60
C GLU A 127 1.21 -25.07 36.00
N THR A 128 0.11 -24.86 35.27
CA THR A 128 -0.73 -25.93 34.71
C THR A 128 -0.36 -26.28 33.27
N GLY A 129 0.28 -25.37 32.54
CA GLY A 129 0.54 -25.50 31.10
C GLY A 129 -0.72 -25.37 30.22
N ALA A 130 -1.88 -25.05 30.81
CA ALA A 130 -3.14 -24.85 30.12
C ALA A 130 -3.37 -23.38 29.76
N ALA A 131 -4.36 -23.10 28.91
CA ALA A 131 -4.78 -21.73 28.65
C ALA A 131 -5.44 -21.12 29.90
N GLU A 132 -5.10 -19.88 30.21
CA GLU A 132 -5.72 -19.13 31.31
C GLU A 132 -7.15 -18.73 30.95
N ASP A 133 -8.08 -18.93 31.90
CA ASP A 133 -9.49 -18.61 31.71
C ASP A 133 -9.70 -17.15 31.34
N GLY A 134 -10.45 -16.91 30.26
CA GLY A 134 -10.75 -15.55 29.75
C GLY A 134 -9.59 -14.88 29.00
N ALA A 135 -8.44 -15.53 28.83
CA ALA A 135 -7.29 -14.95 28.15
C ALA A 135 -7.19 -15.31 26.66
N LEU A 136 -8.24 -15.89 26.06
CA LEU A 136 -8.33 -16.18 24.62
C LEU A 136 -8.91 -14.99 23.87
N PHE A 137 -8.20 -14.49 22.86
CA PHE A 137 -8.63 -13.35 22.05
C PHE A 137 -8.10 -13.44 20.63
N THR A 138 -8.67 -12.65 19.72
CA THR A 138 -8.28 -12.57 18.32
C THR A 138 -7.78 -11.18 17.99
N ILE A 139 -6.73 -11.09 17.17
CA ILE A 139 -6.19 -9.83 16.66
C ILE A 139 -6.15 -9.90 15.14
N GLU A 140 -6.60 -8.83 14.50
CA GLU A 140 -6.47 -8.58 13.08
C GLU A 140 -5.26 -7.69 12.79
N TYR A 141 -4.53 -7.99 11.73
CA TYR A 141 -3.40 -7.18 11.24
C TYR A 141 -3.59 -6.84 9.77
N LEU A 142 -3.17 -5.63 9.39
CA LEU A 142 -2.90 -5.31 8.00
C LEU A 142 -1.85 -6.31 7.46
N PRO A 143 -2.09 -6.94 6.30
CA PRO A 143 -1.14 -7.87 5.69
C PRO A 143 0.25 -7.26 5.51
N GLU A 144 1.27 -8.10 5.66
CA GLU A 144 2.65 -7.75 5.30
C GLU A 144 2.71 -7.39 3.81
N GLU A 145 3.71 -6.60 3.41
CA GLU A 145 3.86 -6.08 2.04
C GLU A 145 2.75 -5.11 1.56
N SER A 146 1.83 -4.70 2.44
CA SER A 146 0.86 -3.63 2.16
C SER A 146 1.55 -2.27 1.95
N VAL A 147 1.14 -1.55 0.92
CA VAL A 147 1.64 -0.20 0.62
C VAL A 147 0.59 0.83 1.03
N LEU A 148 0.99 1.73 1.93
CA LEU A 148 0.17 2.86 2.38
C LEU A 148 0.81 4.17 1.92
N TYR A 149 0.00 5.20 1.70
CA TYR A 149 0.48 6.55 1.47
C TYR A 149 -0.21 7.53 2.42
N HIS A 150 0.47 8.65 2.69
CA HIS A 150 -0.04 9.74 3.52
C HIS A 150 0.50 11.07 3.02
N LEU A 151 -0.32 12.12 3.07
CA LEU A 151 0.08 13.47 2.71
C LEU A 151 0.55 14.21 3.97
N VAL A 152 1.75 14.77 3.93
CA VAL A 152 2.26 15.63 5.01
C VAL A 152 2.30 17.06 4.50
N THR A 153 1.63 17.97 5.21
CA THR A 153 1.61 19.40 4.91
C THR A 153 2.19 20.19 6.08
N ALA A 154 2.91 21.26 5.78
CA ALA A 154 3.42 22.18 6.79
C ALA A 154 2.87 23.59 6.58
N SER A 155 2.70 24.33 7.67
CA SER A 155 2.42 25.76 7.67
C SER A 155 3.52 26.47 8.47
N ASP A 156 3.63 27.78 8.30
CA ASP A 156 4.46 28.59 9.18
C ASP A 156 4.05 28.41 10.64
N GLU A 157 5.03 28.51 11.55
CA GLU A 157 4.80 28.36 12.98
C GLU A 157 3.86 29.44 13.52
N PHE A 158 2.73 29.02 14.11
CA PHE A 158 1.75 29.89 14.76
C PHE A 158 2.20 30.34 16.16
N SER A 159 3.38 30.97 16.24
CA SER A 159 3.93 31.52 17.49
C SER A 159 4.03 33.04 17.43
N LYS A 160 4.13 33.75 18.56
CA LYS A 160 4.40 35.20 18.60
C LYS A 160 5.87 35.54 18.79
N VAL A 161 6.72 34.55 19.04
CA VAL A 161 8.15 34.74 19.32
C VAL A 161 8.95 35.11 18.07
N THR A 162 10.12 35.72 18.26
CA THR A 162 11.12 35.95 17.22
C THR A 162 11.82 34.64 16.86
N GLY A 163 12.08 34.39 15.57
CA GLY A 163 12.75 33.17 15.10
C GLY A 163 11.81 32.01 14.72
N ARG A 164 10.59 32.33 14.24
CA ARG A 164 9.59 31.36 13.81
C ARG A 164 10.12 30.50 12.67
N LYS A 165 9.78 29.22 12.69
CA LYS A 165 10.06 28.34 11.55
C LYS A 165 9.05 28.56 10.42
N THR A 166 9.55 28.66 9.21
CA THR A 166 8.70 28.62 8.01
C THR A 166 8.21 27.20 7.73
N ALA A 167 7.13 27.06 6.96
CA ALA A 167 6.64 25.78 6.48
C ALA A 167 7.76 24.93 5.85
N ASP A 168 8.61 25.53 5.02
CA ASP A 168 9.74 24.84 4.38
C ASP A 168 10.78 24.33 5.40
N GLN A 169 11.07 25.12 6.43
CA GLN A 169 12.01 24.72 7.50
C GLN A 169 11.42 23.56 8.33
N ILE A 170 10.11 23.57 8.57
CA ILE A 170 9.40 22.49 9.26
C ILE A 170 9.41 21.23 8.39
N MET A 171 9.04 21.33 7.11
CA MET A 171 9.03 20.20 6.19
C MET A 171 10.41 19.59 6.02
N LYS A 172 11.45 20.43 5.88
CA LYS A 172 12.84 19.96 5.83
C LYS A 172 13.23 19.24 7.11
N THR A 173 12.90 19.79 8.28
CA THR A 173 13.16 19.12 9.57
C THR A 173 12.47 17.76 9.62
N TYR A 174 11.20 17.68 9.20
CA TYR A 174 10.47 16.41 9.14
C TYR A 174 11.16 15.41 8.21
N GLN A 175 11.50 15.82 6.99
CA GLN A 175 12.17 14.99 6.00
C GLN A 175 13.54 14.48 6.46
N ASP A 176 14.33 15.31 7.16
CA ASP A 176 15.66 14.96 7.65
C ASP A 176 15.60 13.99 8.84
N ASN A 177 14.49 13.98 9.58
CA ASN A 177 14.30 13.13 10.78
C ASN A 177 13.39 11.92 10.54
N LEU A 178 12.77 11.80 9.36
CA LEU A 178 11.94 10.65 9.03
C LEU A 178 12.82 9.40 8.90
N SER A 179 12.68 8.49 9.85
CA SER A 179 13.41 7.22 9.85
C SER A 179 13.00 6.37 8.65
N LYS A 180 13.99 5.76 7.97
CA LYS A 180 13.75 4.83 6.85
C LYS A 180 12.90 3.63 7.28
N ILE A 181 13.03 3.20 8.53
CA ILE A 181 12.28 2.09 9.11
C ILE A 181 11.79 2.52 10.50
N PHE A 182 10.51 2.32 10.78
CA PHE A 182 9.94 2.60 12.09
C PHE A 182 8.77 1.66 12.41
N GLN A 183 8.26 1.73 13.65
CA GLN A 183 7.17 0.90 14.12
C GLN A 183 5.88 1.73 14.27
N ILE A 184 4.76 1.18 13.81
CA ILE A 184 3.42 1.76 13.91
C ILE A 184 2.48 0.74 14.57
N GLY A 185 1.64 1.21 15.51
CA GLY A 185 0.58 0.41 16.11
C GLY A 185 1.03 -0.40 17.33
N GLY A 186 0.22 -1.39 17.72
CA GLY A 186 0.50 -2.27 18.86
C GLY A 186 1.46 -3.42 18.54
N ASN A 187 1.69 -4.28 19.53
CA ASN A 187 2.41 -5.55 19.37
C ASN A 187 3.87 -5.43 18.87
N ALA A 188 4.53 -4.30 19.18
CA ALA A 188 5.94 -4.06 18.87
C ALA A 188 6.87 -5.14 19.46
N THR A 189 6.59 -5.62 20.67
CA THR A 189 7.40 -6.64 21.38
C THR A 189 7.37 -8.02 20.74
N ILE A 190 6.47 -8.24 19.77
CA ILE A 190 6.38 -9.49 18.98
C ILE A 190 6.62 -9.23 17.48
N GLY A 191 7.29 -8.12 17.16
CA GLY A 191 7.76 -7.82 15.81
C GLY A 191 6.66 -7.39 14.83
N LYS A 192 5.56 -6.78 15.30
CA LYS A 192 4.46 -6.31 14.43
C LYS A 192 4.56 -4.81 14.16
N GLY A 193 4.05 -4.40 13.00
CA GLY A 193 3.94 -3.00 12.61
C GLY A 193 5.24 -2.34 12.17
N ILE A 194 6.24 -3.11 11.75
CA ILE A 194 7.49 -2.58 11.21
C ILE A 194 7.25 -2.14 9.77
N VAL A 195 7.51 -0.87 9.45
CA VAL A 195 7.28 -0.30 8.13
C VAL A 195 8.53 0.37 7.59
N LYS A 196 8.66 0.39 6.26
CA LYS A 196 9.67 1.16 5.53
C LYS A 196 9.02 2.42 4.95
N THR A 197 9.67 3.58 5.12
CA THR A 197 9.22 4.83 4.48
C THR A 197 9.88 5.03 3.13
N ILE A 198 9.12 5.58 2.19
CA ILE A 198 9.62 6.06 0.91
C ILE A 198 9.10 7.49 0.73
N LYS A 199 9.93 8.34 0.12
CA LYS A 199 9.54 9.69 -0.29
C LYS A 199 9.21 9.61 -1.78
N LEU A 200 7.97 9.97 -2.12
CA LEU A 200 7.46 10.03 -3.50
C LEU A 200 7.80 11.37 -4.15
#